data_AF-A0A2A5VZ23-F1
#
_entry.id   AF-A0A2A5VZ23-F1
#
_cell.length_a   1.000
_cell.length_b   1.000
_cell.length_c   1.000
_cell.angle_alpha   90.00
_cell.angle_beta   90.00
_cell.angle_gamma   90.00
#
_symmetry.space_group_name_H-M   'P 1'
#
loop_
_entity.id
_entity.type
_entity.pdbx_description
1 polymer ?
#
loop_
_entity_poly.entity_id
_entity_poly.type
_entity_poly.pdbx_seq_one_letter_code
_entity_poly.pdbx_strand_id
1 'polypeptide(L)'
;PETPEANIAPQYTIVEDGGNSYLQINFARPMHDNAIEYAVETTTDLEDSWSDSTDDVILFSIATEYDGMERYTYRRTAPISGNNQAFLRVAVSQRQ
;
A
#
# COMPACT_ATOMS: atom_id res chain seq x y z
N PRO A 1 10.11 -29.77 -0.03
CA PRO A 1 9.10 -28.83 -0.56
C PRO A 1 9.44 -27.42 -0.08
N GLU A 2 9.83 -26.53 -0.99
CA GLU A 2 10.02 -25.13 -0.68
C GLU A 2 8.63 -24.52 -0.47
N THR A 3 8.34 -24.09 0.75
CA THR A 3 7.18 -23.24 1.01
C THR A 3 7.36 -22.02 0.12
N PRO A 4 6.40 -21.66 -0.75
CA PRO A 4 6.51 -20.42 -1.50
C PRO A 4 6.74 -19.30 -0.49
N GLU A 5 7.86 -18.59 -0.59
CA GLU A 5 8.12 -17.46 0.29
C GLU A 5 6.89 -16.56 0.22
N ALA A 6 6.19 -16.43 1.35
CA ALA A 6 5.09 -15.49 1.45
C ALA A 6 5.68 -14.13 1.05
N ASN A 7 5.22 -13.57 -0.07
CA ASN A 7 5.75 -12.32 -0.56
C ASN A 7 5.22 -11.19 0.33
N ILE A 8 5.95 -10.97 1.43
CA ILE A 8 5.61 -10.03 2.50
C ILE A 8 6.04 -8.62 2.12
N ALA A 9 7.02 -8.49 1.23
CA ALA A 9 7.52 -7.20 0.77
C ALA A 9 6.42 -6.41 0.04
N PRO A 10 6.42 -5.07 0.15
CA PRO A 10 5.50 -4.24 -0.60
C PRO A 10 5.67 -4.44 -2.11
N GLN A 11 4.56 -4.62 -2.81
CA GLN A 11 4.50 -4.73 -4.26
C GLN A 11 3.55 -3.68 -4.83
N TYR A 12 3.94 -3.06 -5.94
CA TYR A 12 3.08 -2.11 -6.63
C TYR A 12 2.32 -2.76 -7.79
N THR A 13 1.15 -2.22 -8.11
CA THR A 13 0.39 -2.54 -9.32
C THR A 13 -0.23 -1.26 -9.90
N ILE A 14 -0.52 -1.27 -11.21
CA ILE A 14 -1.33 -0.25 -11.86
C ILE A 14 -2.67 -0.89 -12.23
N VAL A 15 -3.78 -0.23 -11.88
CA VAL A 15 -5.13 -0.73 -12.14
C VAL A 15 -5.95 0.28 -12.92
N GLU A 16 -6.72 -0.23 -13.88
CA GLU A 16 -7.68 0.55 -14.66
C GLU A 16 -9.04 0.54 -13.98
N ASP A 17 -9.62 1.72 -13.74
CA ASP A 17 -10.93 1.88 -13.12
C ASP A 17 -11.62 3.15 -13.68
N GLY A 18 -12.84 3.01 -14.18
CA GLY A 18 -13.58 4.14 -14.78
C GLY A 18 -12.84 4.85 -15.93
N GLY A 19 -11.96 4.16 -16.66
CA GLY A 19 -11.16 4.72 -17.76
C GLY A 19 -9.91 5.50 -17.32
N ASN A 20 -9.55 5.42 -16.04
CA ASN A 20 -8.31 5.99 -15.49
C ASN A 20 -7.42 4.91 -14.90
N SER A 21 -6.10 5.13 -14.94
CA SER A 21 -5.11 4.29 -14.30
C SER A 21 -4.77 4.81 -12.90
N TYR A 22 -4.67 3.93 -11.91
CA TYR A 22 -4.32 4.26 -10.53
C TYR A 22 -3.15 3.42 -10.03
N LEU A 23 -2.29 4.03 -9.21
CA LEU A 23 -1.19 3.34 -8.54
C LEU A 23 -1.70 2.68 -7.26
N GLN A 24 -1.37 1.39 -7.09
CA GLN A 24 -1.63 0.62 -5.89
C GLN A 24 -0.35 0.08 -5.29
N ILE A 25 -0.39 -0.14 -3.98
CA ILE A 25 0.62 -0.88 -3.24
C ILE A 25 -0.07 -1.93 -2.38
N ASN A 26 0.48 -3.12 -2.32
CA ASN A 26 0.02 -4.17 -1.43
C ASN A 26 1.17 -4.78 -0.64
N PHE A 27 0.90 -5.20 0.58
CA PHE A 27 1.88 -5.84 1.46
C PHE A 27 1.15 -6.76 2.44
N ALA A 28 1.83 -7.80 2.91
CA ALA A 28 1.30 -8.68 3.93
C ALA A 28 1.78 -8.23 5.32
N ARG A 29 0.90 -8.31 6.32
CA ARG A 29 1.27 -8.16 7.72
C ARG A 29 0.56 -9.18 8.60
N PRO A 30 1.11 -9.54 9.78
CA PRO A 30 0.44 -10.45 10.71
C PRO A 30 -0.91 -9.91 11.18
N MET A 31 -1.90 -10.80 11.35
CA MET A 31 -3.22 -10.48 11.93
C MET A 31 -3.15 -10.17 13.43
N HIS A 32 -2.16 -10.74 14.12
CA HIS A 32 -2.01 -10.53 15.55
C HIS A 32 -1.35 -9.18 15.84
N ASP A 33 -1.66 -8.60 16.99
CA ASP A 33 -0.96 -7.40 17.44
C ASP A 33 0.54 -7.70 17.59
N ASN A 34 1.36 -6.92 16.90
CA ASN A 34 2.80 -7.08 16.85
C ASN A 34 3.54 -5.81 17.30
N ALA A 35 2.83 -4.82 17.87
CA ALA A 35 3.36 -3.50 18.22
C ALA A 35 4.01 -2.74 17.04
N ILE A 36 3.73 -3.14 15.80
CA ILE A 36 4.15 -2.46 14.57
C ILE A 36 2.93 -1.69 14.04
N GLU A 37 3.17 -0.45 13.65
CA GLU A 37 2.24 0.39 12.92
C GLU A 37 2.69 0.52 11.47
N TYR A 38 1.72 0.51 10.56
CA TYR A 38 1.93 0.63 9.14
C TYR A 38 1.06 1.77 8.63
N ALA A 39 1.69 2.80 8.07
CA ALA A 39 1.02 3.87 7.37
C ALA A 39 1.37 3.77 5.88
N VAL A 40 0.38 3.97 5.01
CA VAL A 40 0.65 4.10 3.58
C VAL A 40 0.54 5.56 3.23
N GLU A 41 1.58 6.07 2.60
CA GLU A 41 1.66 7.47 2.22
C GLU A 41 1.91 7.61 0.72
N THR A 42 1.54 8.76 0.19
CA THR A 42 1.75 9.12 -1.21
C THR A 42 2.34 10.51 -1.37
N THR A 43 3.05 10.71 -2.48
CA THR A 43 3.49 12.02 -2.97
C THR A 43 3.57 11.99 -4.51
N THR A 44 3.62 13.16 -5.13
CA THR A 44 3.96 13.35 -6.55
C THR A 44 5.39 13.83 -6.76
N ASP A 45 6.07 14.24 -5.69
CA ASP A 45 7.47 14.67 -5.67
C ASP A 45 8.19 14.06 -4.46
N LEU A 46 9.34 13.42 -4.68
CA LEU A 46 10.10 12.76 -3.62
C LEU A 46 10.71 13.76 -2.61
N GLU A 47 10.87 15.02 -3.01
CA GLU A 47 11.40 16.08 -2.15
C GLU A 47 10.31 16.76 -1.31
N ASP A 48 9.03 16.45 -1.56
CA ASP A 48 7.88 17.00 -0.84
C ASP A 48 7.44 16.15 0.36
N SER A 49 6.49 16.69 1.13
CA SER A 49 5.82 15.95 2.21
C SER A 49 5.01 14.77 1.67
N TRP A 50 5.04 13.67 2.42
CA TRP A 50 4.24 12.48 2.16
C TRP A 50 2.91 12.58 2.90
N SER A 51 1.80 12.29 2.23
CA SER A 51 0.45 12.32 2.80
C SER A 51 -0.09 10.90 3.00
N ASP A 52 -0.58 10.61 4.20
CA ASP A 52 -1.38 9.42 4.55
C ASP A 52 -2.89 9.73 4.64
N SER A 53 -3.31 10.92 4.21
CA SER A 53 -4.72 11.32 4.22
C SER A 53 -5.57 10.38 3.37
N THR A 54 -6.78 10.08 3.85
CA THR A 54 -7.76 9.27 3.11
C THR A 54 -8.23 9.93 1.82
N ASP A 55 -8.04 11.24 1.68
CA ASP A 55 -8.33 11.96 0.43
C ASP A 55 -7.27 11.69 -0.65
N ASP A 56 -6.07 11.27 -0.28
CA ASP A 56 -4.93 11.06 -1.18
C ASP A 56 -4.64 9.56 -1.41
N VAL A 57 -4.84 8.74 -0.38
CA VAL A 57 -4.61 7.30 -0.42
C VAL A 57 -5.64 6.55 0.42
N ILE A 58 -6.30 5.57 -0.18
CA ILE A 58 -7.34 4.78 0.47
C ILE A 58 -6.91 3.34 0.67
N LEU A 59 -7.32 2.76 1.80
CA LEU A 59 -7.36 1.32 1.98
C LEU A 59 -8.43 0.76 1.04
N PHE A 60 -7.98 0.02 0.01
CA PHE A 60 -8.85 -0.51 -1.03
C PHE A 60 -9.41 -1.89 -0.65
N SER A 61 -8.57 -2.76 -0.08
CA SER A 61 -9.00 -4.09 0.36
C SER A 61 -8.08 -4.69 1.41
N ILE A 62 -8.63 -5.66 2.17
CA ILE A 62 -7.89 -6.57 3.03
C ILE A 62 -8.27 -7.99 2.60
N ALA A 63 -7.29 -8.85 2.41
CA ALA A 63 -7.49 -10.27 2.11
C ALA A 63 -6.75 -11.13 3.14
N THR A 64 -7.44 -12.11 3.73
CA THR A 64 -6.81 -13.11 4.60
C THR A 64 -5.92 -14.04 3.77
N GLU A 65 -4.68 -14.25 4.22
CA GLU A 65 -3.75 -15.21 3.65
C GLU A 65 -3.54 -16.41 4.59
N TYR A 66 -2.76 -17.40 4.14
CA TYR A 66 -2.35 -18.51 5.00
C TYR A 66 -1.43 -18.02 6.13
N ASP A 67 -1.29 -18.85 7.17
CA ASP A 67 -0.36 -18.62 8.30
C ASP A 67 -0.61 -17.34 9.12
N GLY A 68 -1.87 -16.87 9.19
CA GLY A 68 -2.25 -15.76 10.06
C GLY A 68 -1.80 -14.39 9.56
N MET A 69 -1.58 -14.27 8.24
CA MET A 69 -1.24 -13.03 7.56
C MET A 69 -2.47 -12.41 6.89
N GLU A 70 -2.47 -11.09 6.76
CA GLU A 70 -3.43 -10.34 5.95
C GLU A 70 -2.69 -9.50 4.91
N ARG A 71 -3.17 -9.54 3.67
CA ARG A 71 -2.71 -8.65 2.60
C ARG A 71 -3.55 -7.41 2.55
N TYR A 72 -2.92 -6.27 2.80
CA TYR A 72 -3.52 -4.95 2.70
C TYR A 72 -3.20 -4.38 1.32
N THR A 73 -4.21 -3.85 0.65
CA THR A 73 -4.04 -3.16 -0.63
C THR A 73 -4.50 -1.72 -0.47
N TYR A 74 -3.62 -0.78 -0.75
CA TYR A 74 -3.91 0.65 -0.78
C TYR A 74 -3.84 1.18 -2.21
N ARG A 75 -4.57 2.26 -2.48
CA ARG A 75 -4.65 2.89 -3.79
C ARG A 75 -4.59 4.40 -3.65
N ARG A 76 -3.79 5.08 -4.50
CA ARG A 76 -3.89 6.53 -4.64
C ARG A 76 -5.26 6.92 -5.19
N THR A 77 -5.89 7.93 -4.61
CA THR A 77 -7.18 8.45 -5.11
C THR A 77 -7.03 9.21 -6.43
N ALA A 78 -5.91 9.92 -6.59
CA ALA A 78 -5.58 10.62 -7.83
C ALA A 78 -5.03 9.64 -8.89
N PRO A 79 -5.54 9.68 -10.13
CA PRO A 79 -5.05 8.84 -11.20
C PRO A 79 -3.60 9.21 -11.58
N ILE A 80 -2.85 8.23 -12.09
CA ILE A 80 -1.49 8.47 -12.58
C ILE A 80 -1.46 9.18 -13.93
N SER A 81 -2.54 9.07 -14.72
CA SER A 81 -2.67 9.79 -16.00
C SER A 81 -2.70 11.32 -15.84
N GLY A 82 -3.10 11.82 -14.68
CA GLY A 82 -3.15 13.25 -14.36
C GLY A 82 -1.85 13.83 -13.79
N ASN A 83 -0.83 13.00 -13.53
CA ASN A 83 0.41 13.41 -12.86
C ASN A 83 1.63 12.96 -13.69
N ASN A 84 2.70 13.77 -13.74
CA ASN A 84 3.94 13.33 -14.40
C ASN A 84 4.57 12.11 -13.68
N GLN A 85 4.43 12.05 -12.35
CA GLN A 85 4.96 11.01 -11.48
C GLN A 85 4.05 10.84 -10.27
N ALA A 86 4.09 9.65 -9.67
CA ALA A 86 3.35 9.33 -8.45
C ALA A 86 4.09 8.25 -7.68
N PHE A 87 4.15 8.40 -6.35
CA PHE A 87 4.87 7.51 -5.46
C PHE A 87 3.96 7.01 -4.35
N LEU A 88 4.19 5.76 -3.94
CA LEU A 88 3.59 5.14 -2.75
C LEU A 88 4.71 4.51 -1.92
N ARG A 89 4.57 4.60 -0.59
CA ARG A 89 5.43 3.85 0.33
C ARG A 89 4.62 3.29 1.49
N VAL A 90 5.18 2.27 2.13
CA VAL A 90 4.70 1.77 3.42
C VAL A 90 5.68 2.26 4.48
N ALA A 91 5.27 3.23 5.29
CA ALA A 91 6.00 3.63 6.49
C ALA A 91 5.71 2.63 7.60
N VAL A 92 6.78 2.17 8.26
CA VAL A 92 6.72 1.18 9.33
C VAL A 92 7.35 1.79 10.57
N SER A 93 6.63 1.78 11.67
CA SER A 93 7.07 2.29 12.96
C SER A 93 6.70 1.33 14.09
N GLN A 94 7.35 1.48 15.24
CA GLN A 94 6.88 0.86 16.47
C GLN A 94 5.74 1.71 17.04
N ARG A 95 4.66 1.07 17.50
CA ARG A 95 3.58 1.73 18.25
C ARG A 95 4.13 2.21 19.60
N GLN A 96 4.03 3.52 19.86
CA GLN A 96 4.44 4.12 21.14
C GLN A 96 3.48 3.82 22.28
#